data_AF-A0AAW7RRV6-F1
#
_entry.id   AF-A0AAW7RRV6-F1
#
_cell.length_a   1.000
_cell.length_b   1.000
_cell.length_c   1.000
_cell.angle_alpha   90.00
_cell.angle_beta   90.00
_cell.angle_gamma   90.00
#
_symmetry.space_group_name_H-M   'P 1'
#
loop_
_entity.id
_entity.type
_entity.pdbx_description
1 polymer ?
#
loop_
_entity_poly.entity_id
_entity_poly.type
_entity_poly.pdbx_seq_one_letter_code
_entity_poly.pdbx_strand_id
1 'polypeptide(L)' 'MCDALHRHCDIDDDLWHTLCRHFSDEARLELLMLAGFYRTVSYLANALRLPLEAHATRFPSRTSACEVHSPDLPTEDRP' A
#
# COMPACT_ATOMS: atom_id res chain seq x y z
N MET A 1 6.46 5.20 9.42
CA MET A 1 5.30 5.68 10.22
C MET A 1 4.21 4.62 10.33
N CYS A 2 3.53 4.25 9.23
CA CYS A 2 2.38 3.31 9.28
C CYS A 2 2.70 2.00 10.02
N ASP A 3 3.86 1.40 9.74
CA ASP A 3 4.34 0.20 10.40
C ASP A 3 4.52 0.35 11.92
N ALA A 4 5.09 1.48 12.37
CA ALA A 4 5.30 1.77 13.78
C ALA A 4 3.97 1.99 14.50
N LEU A 5 3.09 2.82 13.93
CA LEU A 5 1.74 3.03 14.43
C LEU A 5 0.92 1.74 14.46
N HIS A 6 1.05 0.88 13.45
CA HIS A 6 0.35 -0.40 13.40
C HIS A 6 0.81 -1.35 14.52
N ARG A 7 2.12 -1.48 14.73
CA ARG A 7 2.67 -2.42 15.71
C ARG A 7 2.58 -1.91 17.15
N HIS A 8 2.83 -0.63 17.36
CA HIS A 8 3.10 -0.09 18.70
C HIS A 8 2.13 1.03 19.11
N CYS A 9 1.28 1.51 18.20
CA CYS A 9 0.46 2.70 18.41
C CYS A 9 1.29 3.93 18.84
N ASP A 10 2.56 3.96 18.45
CA ASP A 10 3.52 4.97 18.87
C ASP A 10 4.57 5.23 17.78
N ILE A 11 5.24 6.37 17.87
CA ILE A 11 6.30 6.83 16.99
C ILE A 11 7.45 7.32 17.87
N ASP A 12 8.64 6.77 17.67
CA ASP A 12 9.85 7.23 18.36
C ASP A 12 10.33 8.61 17.86
N ASP A 13 11.22 9.22 18.63
CA ASP A 13 11.72 10.57 18.38
C ASP A 13 12.45 10.68 17.03
N ASP A 14 13.21 9.67 16.62
CA ASP A 14 13.96 9.66 15.36
C ASP A 14 13.02 9.68 14.15
N LEU A 15 11.97 8.86 14.19
CA LEU A 15 10.94 8.84 13.17
C LEU A 15 10.09 10.11 13.20
N TRP A 16 9.79 10.65 14.38
CA TRP A 16 9.10 11.93 14.52
C TRP A 16 9.89 13.07 13.88
N HIS A 17 11.18 13.19 14.19
CA HIS A 17 12.07 14.17 13.57
C HIS A 17 12.15 14.01 12.05
N THR A 18 12.18 12.77 11.56
CA THR A 18 12.14 12.50 10.11
C THR A 18 10.86 13.02 9.48
N LEU A 19 9.70 12.81 10.12
CA LEU A 19 8.43 13.36 9.63
C LEU A 19 8.45 14.90 9.61
N CYS A 20 8.97 15.53 10.66
CA CYS A 20 9.10 17.00 10.75
C CYS A 20 9.94 17.60 9.61
N ARG A 21 10.93 16.85 9.09
CA ARG A 21 11.78 17.31 7.98
C ARG A 21 11.09 17.27 6.62
N HIS A 22 10.06 16.45 6.46
CA HIS A 22 9.42 16.19 5.17
C HIS A 22 7.99 16.73 5.06
N PHE A 23 7.33 17.01 6.18
CA PHE A 23 5.91 17.36 6.23
C PHE A 23 5.65 18.58 7.12
N SER A 24 4.66 19.40 6.75
CA SER A 24 4.16 20.46 7.63
C SER A 24 3.51 19.88 8.90
N ASP A 25 3.21 20.72 9.88
CA ASP A 25 2.56 20.27 11.11
C ASP A 25 1.17 19.70 10.81
N GLU A 26 0.42 20.36 9.92
CA GLU A 26 -0.92 19.94 9.48
C GLU A 26 -0.86 18.59 8.77
N ALA A 27 0.07 18.43 7.81
CA ALA A 27 0.23 17.19 7.07
C ALA A 27 0.60 16.01 7.99
N ARG A 28 1.40 16.24 9.04
CA ARG A 28 1.70 15.21 10.05
C ARG A 28 0.47 14.81 10.82
N LEU A 29 -0.34 15.77 11.28
CA LEU A 29 -1.60 15.47 11.97
C LEU A 29 -2.55 14.68 11.07
N GLU A 30 -2.68 15.07 9.80
CA GLU A 30 -3.48 14.33 8.81
C GLU A 30 -2.98 12.90 8.63
N LEU A 31 -1.68 12.69 8.50
CA LEU A 31 -1.08 11.36 8.37
C LEU A 31 -1.35 10.48 9.60
N LEU A 32 -1.22 11.03 10.82
CA LEU A 32 -1.54 10.32 12.06
C LEU A 32 -3.02 9.93 12.14
N MET A 33 -3.91 10.88 11.86
CA MET A 33 -5.36 10.65 11.85
C MET A 33 -5.75 9.61 10.79
N LEU A 34 -5.18 9.70 9.59
CA LEU A 34 -5.45 8.77 8.48
C LEU A 34 -5.03 7.35 8.85
N ALA A 35 -3.84 7.18 9.43
CA ALA A 35 -3.37 5.88 9.90
C ALA A 35 -4.29 5.28 10.97
N GLY A 36 -4.72 6.08 11.96
CA GLY A 36 -5.66 5.64 13.00
C GLY A 36 -7.05 5.30 12.45
N PHE A 37 -7.55 6.11 11.51
CA PHE A 37 -8.83 5.88 10.85
C PHE A 37 -8.83 4.55 10.08
N TYR A 38 -7.82 4.31 9.23
CA TYR A 38 -7.73 3.06 8.48
C TYR A 38 -7.48 1.83 9.36
N ARG A 39 -6.80 1.98 10.50
CA ARG A 39 -6.71 0.90 11.50
C ARG A 39 -8.10 0.51 12.03
N THR A 40 -8.93 1.50 12.35
CA THR A 40 -10.32 1.28 12.79
C THR A 40 -11.15 0.61 11.71
N VAL A 41 -11.09 1.10 10.46
CA VAL A 41 -11.79 0.49 9.32
C VAL A 41 -11.34 -0.96 9.12
N SER A 42 -10.03 -1.23 9.22
CA SER A 42 -9.48 -2.59 9.09
C SER A 42 -9.99 -3.51 10.19
N TYR A 43 -10.10 -3.03 11.43
CA TYR A 43 -10.69 -3.81 12.52
C TYR A 43 -12.14 -4.18 12.24
N LEU A 44 -12.95 -3.23 11.81
CA LEU A 44 -14.34 -3.48 11.47
C LEU A 44 -14.46 -4.47 10.30
N ALA A 45 -13.75 -4.23 9.21
CA ALA A 45 -13.79 -5.07 8.02
C ALA A 45 -13.37 -6.52 8.31
N ASN A 46 -12.28 -6.70 9.06
CA ASN A 46 -11.74 -8.01 9.39
C ASN A 46 -12.59 -8.74 10.44
N ALA A 47 -13.02 -8.06 11.51
CA ALA A 47 -13.81 -8.68 12.58
C ALA A 47 -15.20 -9.11 12.09
N LEU A 48 -15.81 -8.31 11.22
CA LEU A 48 -17.11 -8.62 10.60
C LEU A 48 -17.00 -9.57 9.40
N ARG A 49 -15.78 -9.89 8.94
CA ARG A 49 -15.50 -10.72 7.76
C ARG A 49 -16.28 -10.23 6.53
N LEU A 50 -16.21 -8.93 6.26
CA LEU A 50 -16.96 -8.33 5.16
C LEU A 50 -16.59 -9.00 3.82
N PRO A 51 -17.59 -9.34 2.98
CA PRO A 51 -17.31 -9.91 1.67
C PRO A 51 -16.61 -8.90 0.77
N LEU A 52 -15.85 -9.40 -0.20
CA LEU A 52 -15.22 -8.54 -1.20
C LEU A 52 -16.28 -7.95 -2.13
N GLU A 53 -16.19 -6.64 -2.38
CA GLU A 53 -17.05 -5.94 -3.33
C GLU A 53 -16.89 -6.49 -4.75
N ALA A 54 -17.99 -6.75 -5.45
CA ALA A 54 -17.96 -7.32 -6.81
C ALA A 54 -17.31 -6.37 -7.84
N HIS A 55 -17.42 -5.06 -7.63
CA HIS A 55 -16.96 -4.02 -8.55
C HIS A 55 -15.56 -3.47 -8.20
N ALA A 56 -14.97 -3.87 -7.06
CA ALA A 56 -13.64 -3.41 -6.68
C ALA A 56 -12.55 -4.14 -7.48
N THR A 57 -11.58 -3.38 -8.02
CA THR A 57 -10.38 -3.93 -8.65
C THR A 57 -9.68 -4.90 -7.70
N ARG A 58 -9.25 -6.05 -8.23
CA ARG A 58 -8.51 -7.06 -7.45
C ARG A 58 -7.01 -6.77 -7.49
N PHE A 59 -6.32 -7.09 -6.42
CA PHE A 59 -4.85 -7.07 -6.41
C PHE A 59 -4.31 -8.14 -7.37
N PRO A 60 -3.19 -7.88 -8.07
CA PRO A 60 -2.56 -8.88 -8.91
C PRO A 60 -2.15 -10.09 -8.07
N SER A 61 -2.42 -11.29 -8.58
CA SER A 61 -1.89 -12.52 -7.98
C SER A 61 -0.37 -12.52 -8.11
N ARG A 62 0.33 -12.95 -7.06
CA ARG A 62 1.82 -12.96 -6.97
C ARG A 62 2.54 -13.76 -8.06
N THR A 63 1.82 -14.41 -8.98
CA THR A 63 2.35 -15.34 -9.98
C THR A 63 2.77 -14.64 -11.29
N SER A 64 2.33 -13.40 -11.58
CA SER A 64 2.51 -12.78 -12.90
C SER A 64 3.88 -12.13 -13.16
N ALA A 65 4.81 -12.14 -12.19
CA ALA A 65 6.09 -11.43 -12.33
C ALA A 65 7.17 -12.22 -13.10
N CYS A 66 6.88 -13.45 -13.53
CA CYS A 66 7.84 -14.28 -14.26
C CYS A 66 7.26 -14.73 -15.61
N GLU A 67 6.92 -13.79 -16.49
CA GLU A 67 6.76 -14.09 -17.91
C GLU A 67 7.95 -13.47 -18.65
N VAL A 68 8.93 -14.32 -18.94
CA VAL A 68 10.19 -14.02 -19.62
C VAL A 68 9.88 -13.49 -21.02
N HIS A 69 10.31 -12.27 -21.32
CA HIS A 69 10.27 -11.68 -22.65
C HIS A 69 11.20 -12.46 -23.59
N SER A 70 10.65 -13.33 -24.44
CA SER A 70 11.34 -13.83 -25.64
C SER A 70 11.22 -12.78 -26.74
N PRO A 71 12.33 -12.26 -27.30
CA PRO A 71 12.26 -11.41 -28.47
C PRO A 71 11.96 -12.27 -29.70
N ASP A 72 10.84 -11.97 -30.37
CA ASP A 72 10.43 -12.56 -31.65
C ASP A 72 11.46 -12.19 -32.74
N LEU A 73 11.96 -13.19 -33.47
CA LEU A 73 12.82 -12.99 -34.65
C LEU A 73 11.94 -12.56 -35.84
N PRO A 74 12.34 -11.55 -36.63
CA PRO A 74 11.53 -11.13 -37.77
C PRO A 74 11.54 -12.22 -38.86
N THR A 75 10.35 -12.72 -39.19
CA THR A 75 10.08 -13.51 -40.39
C THR A 75 10.20 -12.59 -41.61
N GLU A 76 11.33 -12.64 -42.32
CA GLU A 76 11.43 -12.08 -43.67
C GLU A 76 10.61 -12.95 -44.64
N ASP A 77 9.55 -12.40 -45.23
CA ASP A 77 8.86 -13.01 -46.37
C ASP A 77 8.87 -12.05 -47.58
N ARG A 78 9.75 -12.42 -48.53
CA ARG A 78 9.62 -12.47 -50.01
C ARG A 78 8.73 -11.43 -50.73
N PRO A 79 9.24 -10.86 -51.84
CA PRO A 79 8.84 -11.33 -53.18
C PRO A 79 9.95 -12.09 -53.93
#